data_AF-A0A520Z543-F1
#
_entry.id   AF-A0A520Z543-F1
#
_cell.length_a   1.000
_cell.length_b   1.000
_cell.length_c   1.000
_cell.angle_alpha   90.00
_cell.angle_beta   90.00
_cell.angle_gamma   90.00
#
_symmetry.space_group_name_H-M   'P 1'
#
loop_
_entity.id
_entity.type
_entity.pdbx_description
1 polymer ?
#
loop_
_entity_poly.entity_id
_entity_poly.type
_entity_poly.pdbx_seq_one_letter_code
_entity_poly.pdbx_strand_id
1 'polypeptide(L)'
;MLPILIIPIIALILLATIDTKEWGIFSQNRIGKNGKPFKIFKIRTLKNEPHILGHLDKSATQLGKWIRRYKFDELPQLFNVLKGDMSFVGPRPDIKGFADELEGDDRIILRIRPGVTGPATIKYKNEEEILALQDDPEKYNRTIIWKDKVEINKKYIENWSFYLDLKYIINSIFK
;
A
#
# COMPACT_ATOMS: atom_id res chain seq x y z
N MET A 1 -11.47 -25.14 0.29
CA MET A 1 -11.52 -23.67 0.50
C MET A 1 -10.26 -22.96 0.02
N LEU A 2 -9.06 -23.42 0.40
CA LEU A 2 -7.79 -22.81 -0.07
C LEU A 2 -7.63 -22.74 -1.62
N PRO A 3 -8.06 -23.73 -2.42
CA PRO A 3 -7.95 -23.65 -3.89
C PRO A 3 -8.81 -22.52 -4.50
N ILE A 4 -9.94 -22.19 -3.87
CA ILE A 4 -10.89 -21.18 -4.35
C ILE A 4 -10.28 -19.78 -4.30
N LEU A 5 -9.37 -19.51 -3.35
CA LEU A 5 -8.69 -18.22 -3.25
C LEU A 5 -7.41 -18.17 -4.09
N ILE A 6 -6.69 -19.30 -4.20
CA ILE A 6 -5.41 -19.38 -4.90
C ILE A 6 -5.59 -19.32 -6.42
N ILE A 7 -6.58 -20.03 -6.98
CA ILE A 7 -6.80 -20.09 -8.43
C ILE A 7 -7.02 -18.70 -9.05
N PRO A 8 -7.89 -17.82 -8.50
CA PRO A 8 -8.05 -16.47 -9.02
C PRO A 8 -6.77 -15.64 -8.93
N ILE A 9 -5.98 -15.78 -7.87
CA ILE A 9 -4.70 -15.04 -7.72
C ILE A 9 -3.71 -15.48 -8.79
N ILE A 10 -3.56 -16.79 -9.02
CA ILE A 10 -2.69 -17.32 -10.07
C ILE A 10 -3.16 -16.84 -11.44
N ALA A 11 -4.47 -16.89 -11.71
CA ALA A 11 -5.02 -16.38 -12.97
C ALA A 11 -4.70 -14.90 -13.18
N LEU A 12 -4.87 -14.06 -12.16
CA LEU A 12 -4.50 -12.64 -12.23
C LEU A 12 -3.01 -12.42 -12.46
N ILE A 13 -2.13 -13.22 -11.85
CA ILE A 13 -0.68 -13.15 -12.10
C ILE A 13 -0.36 -13.51 -13.55
N LEU A 14 -0.97 -14.55 -14.11
CA LEU A 14 -0.77 -14.95 -15.50
C LEU A 14 -1.28 -13.87 -16.47
N LEU A 15 -2.48 -13.34 -16.24
CA LEU A 15 -3.05 -12.25 -17.04
C LEU A 15 -2.17 -11.00 -16.98
N ALA A 16 -1.71 -10.61 -15.79
CA ALA A 16 -0.77 -9.52 -15.60
C ALA A 16 0.56 -9.78 -16.33
N THR A 17 1.02 -11.03 -16.37
CA THR A 17 2.27 -11.40 -17.06
C THR A 17 2.17 -11.12 -18.56
N ILE A 18 1.06 -11.54 -19.17
CA ILE A 18 0.80 -11.34 -20.60
C ILE A 18 0.61 -9.84 -20.90
N ASP A 19 -0.19 -9.15 -20.09
CA ASP A 19 -0.58 -7.75 -20.30
C ASP A 19 0.59 -6.77 -20.12
N THR A 20 1.48 -7.04 -19.16
CA THR A 20 2.66 -6.20 -18.89
C THR A 20 3.92 -6.65 -19.63
N LYS A 21 3.89 -7.82 -20.28
CA LYS A 21 5.03 -8.48 -20.96
C LYS A 21 6.23 -8.79 -20.04
N GLU A 22 5.97 -8.90 -18.74
CA GLU A 22 6.97 -9.20 -17.70
C GLU A 22 6.36 -10.11 -16.64
N TRP A 23 7.17 -10.71 -15.77
CA TRP A 23 6.63 -11.54 -14.68
C TRP A 23 5.57 -10.80 -13.85
N GLY A 24 4.37 -11.39 -13.75
CA GLY A 24 3.19 -10.77 -13.16
C GLY A 24 3.24 -10.52 -11.66
N ILE A 25 4.30 -10.96 -10.96
CA ILE A 25 4.57 -10.54 -9.59
C ILE A 25 5.59 -9.42 -9.60
N PHE A 26 5.24 -8.32 -8.95
CA PHE A 26 6.13 -7.22 -8.64
C PHE A 26 6.53 -7.29 -7.17
N SER A 27 7.79 -6.94 -6.88
CA SER A 27 8.28 -6.86 -5.50
C SER A 27 9.09 -5.61 -5.27
N GLN A 28 8.94 -5.01 -4.09
CA GLN A 28 9.62 -3.76 -3.75
C GLN A 28 10.04 -3.76 -2.27
N ASN A 29 11.21 -3.20 -1.99
CA ASN A 29 11.64 -2.98 -0.61
C ASN A 29 10.83 -1.83 0.01
N ARG A 30 10.33 -2.06 1.22
CA ARG A 30 9.57 -1.10 2.02
C ARG A 30 10.08 -1.09 3.44
N ILE A 31 9.83 0.01 4.16
CA ILE A 31 10.19 0.16 5.57
C ILE A 31 9.10 -0.48 6.42
N GLY A 32 9.51 -1.42 7.28
CA GLY A 32 8.64 -2.14 8.19
C GLY A 32 8.91 -1.80 9.66
N LYS A 33 8.50 -2.72 10.53
CA LYS A 33 8.66 -2.57 11.99
C LYS A 33 10.12 -2.28 12.37
N ASN A 34 10.29 -1.34 13.29
CA ASN A 34 11.56 -0.82 13.79
C ASN A 34 12.45 -0.20 12.69
N GLY A 35 11.86 0.23 11.57
CA GLY A 35 12.60 0.78 10.43
C GLY A 35 13.30 -0.28 9.58
N LYS A 36 13.04 -1.57 9.81
CA LYS A 36 13.72 -2.66 9.07
C LYS A 36 13.11 -2.82 7.67
N PRO A 37 13.93 -2.90 6.61
CA PRO A 37 13.42 -3.11 5.27
C PRO A 37 12.86 -4.54 5.11
N PHE A 38 11.77 -4.68 4.38
CA PHE A 38 11.21 -5.96 3.96
C PHE A 38 10.68 -5.87 2.53
N LYS A 39 10.46 -7.01 1.88
CA LYS A 39 9.97 -7.08 0.51
C LYS A 39 8.46 -7.25 0.50
N ILE A 40 7.73 -6.29 -0.07
CA ILE A 40 6.30 -6.41 -0.33
C ILE A 40 6.06 -7.09 -1.67
N PHE A 41 4.99 -7.88 -1.78
CA PHE A 41 4.58 -8.54 -3.02
C PHE A 41 3.29 -7.93 -3.56
N LYS A 42 3.22 -7.71 -4.87
CA LYS A 42 2.04 -7.23 -5.57
C LYS A 42 1.88 -7.91 -6.92
N ILE A 43 0.68 -7.87 -7.48
CA ILE A 43 0.47 -8.15 -8.90
C ILE A 43 0.97 -6.94 -9.70
N ARG A 44 1.78 -7.20 -10.73
CA ARG A 44 2.28 -6.16 -11.63
C ARG A 44 1.13 -5.57 -12.42
N THR A 45 1.00 -4.26 -12.38
CA THR A 45 -0.10 -3.51 -13.06
C THR A 45 0.41 -2.35 -13.90
N LEU A 46 1.71 -2.08 -13.84
CA LEU A 46 2.38 -1.01 -14.56
C LEU A 46 3.14 -1.58 -15.74
N LYS A 47 3.21 -0.79 -16.82
CA LYS A 47 4.13 -1.02 -17.93
C LYS A 47 5.57 -0.87 -17.44
N ASN A 48 6.52 -1.41 -18.20
CA ASN A 48 7.95 -1.21 -17.93
C ASN A 48 8.40 0.20 -18.38
N GLU A 49 7.82 1.22 -17.76
CA GLU A 49 8.11 2.63 -17.96
C GLU A 49 8.21 3.31 -16.59
N PRO A 50 9.03 4.36 -16.43
CA PRO A 50 9.09 5.12 -15.19
C PRO A 50 7.70 5.62 -14.80
N HIS A 51 7.28 5.29 -13.58
CA HIS A 51 6.03 5.82 -13.04
C HIS A 51 6.24 7.25 -12.58
N ILE A 52 5.37 8.15 -13.05
CA ILE A 52 5.33 9.54 -12.61
C ILE A 52 4.20 9.66 -11.57
N LEU A 53 4.54 10.18 -10.39
CA LEU A 53 3.61 10.34 -9.27
C LEU A 53 2.40 11.20 -9.70
N GLY A 54 1.18 10.76 -9.39
CA GLY A 54 -0.04 11.43 -9.84
C GLY A 54 -0.41 11.17 -11.31
N HIS A 55 0.35 10.34 -12.03
CA HIS A 55 0.06 9.97 -13.42
C HIS A 55 0.01 8.45 -13.62
N LEU A 56 -0.47 7.75 -12.60
CA LEU A 56 -0.68 6.32 -12.65
C LEU A 56 -1.49 5.88 -13.87
N ASP A 57 -2.48 6.66 -14.30
CA ASP A 57 -3.30 6.35 -15.48
C ASP A 57 -2.50 6.23 -16.78
N LYS A 58 -1.30 6.83 -16.84
CA LYS A 58 -0.39 6.70 -17.99
C LYS A 58 0.50 5.45 -17.83
N SER A 59 0.93 5.15 -16.62
CA SER A 59 1.83 4.04 -16.29
C SER A 59 1.14 2.67 -16.24
N ALA A 60 -0.14 2.61 -15.87
CA ALA A 60 -0.89 1.38 -15.75
C ALA A 60 -1.49 0.92 -17.09
N THR A 61 -1.51 -0.40 -17.31
CA THR A 61 -2.24 -1.02 -18.43
C THR A 61 -3.75 -0.98 -18.17
N GLN A 62 -4.58 -1.27 -19.18
CA GLN A 62 -6.04 -1.26 -18.99
C GLN A 62 -6.50 -2.35 -18.01
N LEU A 63 -5.93 -3.56 -18.11
CA LEU A 63 -6.14 -4.59 -17.10
C LEU A 63 -5.57 -4.17 -15.74
N GLY A 64 -4.37 -3.57 -15.71
CA GLY A 64 -3.74 -3.07 -14.49
C GLY A 64 -4.59 -2.04 -13.74
N LYS A 65 -5.24 -1.12 -14.46
CA LYS A 65 -6.20 -0.16 -13.90
C LYS A 65 -7.39 -0.88 -13.26
N TRP A 66 -7.93 -1.89 -13.94
CA TRP A 66 -9.03 -2.70 -13.40
C TRP A 66 -8.59 -3.46 -12.14
N ILE A 67 -7.43 -4.12 -12.15
CA ILE A 67 -6.86 -4.82 -10.99
C ILE A 67 -6.72 -3.87 -9.79
N ARG A 68 -6.16 -2.67 -10.00
CA ARG A 68 -5.95 -1.66 -8.93
C ARG A 68 -7.27 -1.08 -8.41
N ARG A 69 -8.26 -0.87 -9.29
CA ARG A 69 -9.59 -0.37 -8.89
C ARG A 69 -10.22 -1.26 -7.81
N TYR A 70 -10.03 -2.56 -7.91
CA TYR A 70 -10.52 -3.54 -6.94
C TYR A 70 -9.46 -3.97 -5.90
N LYS A 71 -8.30 -3.30 -5.87
CA LYS A 71 -7.15 -3.62 -5.00
C LYS A 71 -6.66 -5.07 -5.10
N PHE A 72 -6.93 -5.73 -6.22
CA PHE A 72 -6.49 -7.11 -6.44
C PHE A 72 -4.96 -7.20 -6.56
N ASP A 73 -4.29 -6.10 -6.88
CA ASP A 73 -2.83 -6.02 -6.91
C ASP A 73 -2.20 -6.25 -5.52
N GLU A 74 -2.95 -6.04 -4.44
CA GLU A 74 -2.46 -6.17 -3.07
C GLU A 74 -2.69 -7.55 -2.47
N LEU A 75 -3.42 -8.45 -3.14
CA LEU A 75 -3.67 -9.81 -2.64
C LEU A 75 -2.39 -10.59 -2.26
N PRO A 76 -1.27 -10.50 -3.01
CA PRO A 76 -0.04 -11.16 -2.61
C PRO A 76 0.54 -10.69 -1.27
N GLN A 77 0.15 -9.51 -0.76
CA GLN A 77 0.58 -9.02 0.55
C GLN A 77 0.02 -9.85 1.71
N LEU A 78 -1.02 -10.66 1.49
CA LEU A 78 -1.47 -11.63 2.49
C LEU A 78 -0.35 -12.60 2.87
N PHE A 79 0.57 -12.91 1.94
CA PHE A 79 1.77 -13.68 2.27
C PHE A 79 2.68 -12.92 3.26
N ASN A 80 2.83 -11.60 3.11
CA ASN A 80 3.59 -10.78 4.06
C ASN A 80 2.93 -10.77 5.45
N VAL A 81 1.60 -10.79 5.52
CA VAL A 81 0.85 -10.91 6.79
C VAL A 81 1.11 -12.27 7.44
N LEU A 82 0.99 -13.35 6.68
CA LEU A 82 1.23 -14.72 7.18
C LEU A 82 2.67 -14.93 7.63
N LYS A 83 3.63 -14.36 6.90
CA LYS A 83 5.06 -14.38 7.25
C LYS A 83 5.40 -13.54 8.50
N GLY A 84 4.51 -12.62 8.89
CA GLY A 84 4.70 -11.74 10.04
C GLY A 84 5.48 -10.46 9.73
N ASP A 85 5.69 -10.13 8.44
CA ASP A 85 6.26 -8.86 8.00
C ASP A 85 5.23 -7.72 8.13
N MET A 86 3.94 -8.04 7.92
CA MET A 86 2.81 -7.10 7.95
C MET A 86 1.70 -7.57 8.93
N SER A 87 0.75 -6.67 9.21
CA SER A 87 -0.54 -6.94 9.85
C SER A 87 -1.68 -6.58 8.88
N PHE A 88 -2.93 -6.89 9.25
CA PHE A 88 -4.09 -6.43 8.48
C PHE A 88 -4.29 -4.91 8.61
N VAL A 89 -4.18 -4.38 9.83
CA VAL A 89 -4.36 -2.96 10.14
C VAL A 89 -3.06 -2.38 10.69
N GLY A 90 -2.68 -1.21 10.18
CA GLY A 90 -1.47 -0.49 10.58
C GLY A 90 -1.09 0.61 9.58
N PRO A 91 0.00 1.35 9.86
CA PRO A 91 0.59 2.28 8.91
C PRO A 91 0.97 1.55 7.62
N ARG A 92 0.67 2.13 6.46
CA ARG A 92 1.10 1.56 5.18
C ARG A 92 2.63 1.60 5.09
N PRO A 93 3.30 0.55 4.59
CA PRO A 93 4.76 0.53 4.54
C PRO A 93 5.28 1.40 3.38
N ASP A 94 6.11 2.40 3.71
CA ASP A 94 6.65 3.36 2.73
C ASP A 94 7.94 2.89 2.06
N ILE A 95 8.32 3.55 0.96
CA ILE A 95 9.68 3.41 0.41
C ILE A 95 10.69 4.06 1.36
N LYS A 96 11.98 3.75 1.14
CA LYS A 96 13.09 4.46 1.78
C LYS A 96 13.00 5.97 1.51
N GLY A 97 13.38 6.80 2.48
CA GLY A 97 13.31 8.25 2.41
C GLY A 97 12.01 8.86 2.95
N PHE A 98 11.30 8.09 3.80
CA PHE A 98 10.05 8.51 4.46
C PHE A 98 10.06 8.01 5.90
N ALA A 99 9.44 6.86 6.18
CA ALA A 99 9.28 6.36 7.54
C ALA A 99 10.63 6.09 8.24
N ASP A 100 11.66 5.73 7.49
CA ASP A 100 13.02 5.52 7.98
C ASP A 100 13.73 6.81 8.43
N GLU A 101 13.31 7.95 7.91
CA GLU A 101 13.84 9.29 8.25
C GLU A 101 13.09 9.95 9.42
N LEU A 102 12.06 9.29 9.98
CA LEU A 102 11.34 9.84 11.13
C LEU A 102 12.23 9.92 12.37
N GLU A 103 12.05 10.98 13.14
CA GLU A 103 12.77 11.26 14.38
C GLU A 103 11.79 11.46 15.54
N GLY A 104 12.31 11.39 16.77
CA GLY A 104 11.53 11.65 17.99
C GLY A 104 10.25 10.80 18.09
N ASP A 105 9.15 11.46 18.47
CA ASP A 105 7.86 10.82 18.72
C ASP A 105 7.21 10.26 17.46
N ASP A 106 7.54 10.78 16.27
CA ASP A 106 6.97 10.29 15.02
C ASP A 106 7.40 8.85 14.71
N ARG A 107 8.53 8.41 15.28
CA ARG A 107 9.01 7.02 15.18
C ARG A 107 8.08 6.02 15.86
N ILE A 108 7.08 6.45 16.65
CA ILE A 108 6.09 5.55 17.24
C ILE A 108 5.40 4.69 16.16
N ILE A 109 5.22 5.22 14.94
CA ILE A 109 4.58 4.49 13.84
C ILE A 109 5.36 3.25 13.40
N LEU A 110 6.68 3.24 13.64
CA LEU A 110 7.55 2.10 13.34
C LEU A 110 7.50 1.02 14.43
N ARG A 111 6.88 1.24 15.59
CA ARG A 111 6.87 0.25 16.69
C ARG A 111 5.96 -0.95 16.41
N ILE A 112 5.00 -0.80 15.50
CA ILE A 112 4.08 -1.86 15.09
C ILE A 112 4.40 -2.37 13.69
N ARG A 113 3.80 -3.51 13.32
CA ARG A 113 3.91 -4.00 11.94
C ARG A 113 3.11 -3.07 11.02
N PRO A 114 3.61 -2.80 9.81
CA PRO A 114 2.83 -2.09 8.81
C PRO A 114 1.58 -2.90 8.42
N GLY A 115 0.52 -2.18 8.05
CA GLY A 115 -0.78 -2.75 7.70
C GLY A 115 -1.03 -2.86 6.20
N VAL A 116 -1.86 -3.82 5.81
CA VAL A 116 -2.49 -3.83 4.46
C VAL A 116 -3.44 -2.64 4.33
N THR A 117 -4.22 -2.37 5.38
CA THR A 117 -5.10 -1.20 5.49
C THR A 117 -4.82 -0.42 6.77
N GLY A 118 -5.44 0.75 6.91
CA GLY A 118 -5.28 1.62 8.07
C GLY A 118 -6.01 2.95 7.88
N PRO A 119 -6.13 3.77 8.94
CA PRO A 119 -6.87 5.03 8.87
C PRO A 119 -6.30 5.99 7.84
N ALA A 120 -4.96 6.12 7.77
CA ALA A 120 -4.28 6.92 6.77
C ALA A 120 -4.53 6.40 5.35
N THR A 121 -4.44 5.08 5.15
CA THR A 121 -4.73 4.40 3.86
C THR A 121 -6.17 4.63 3.41
N ILE A 122 -7.13 4.63 4.34
CA ILE A 122 -8.54 4.85 4.03
C ILE A 122 -8.81 6.33 3.71
N LYS A 123 -8.24 7.27 4.47
CA LYS A 123 -8.35 8.72 4.18
C LYS A 123 -7.80 9.04 2.80
N TYR A 124 -6.65 8.48 2.46
CA TYR A 124 -5.93 8.72 1.21
C TYR A 124 -6.14 7.58 0.20
N LYS A 125 -7.34 7.00 0.11
CA LYS A 125 -7.63 5.92 -0.86
C LYS A 125 -7.48 6.36 -2.33
N ASN A 126 -7.71 7.65 -2.60
CA ASN A 126 -7.61 8.29 -3.91
C ASN A 126 -6.38 9.22 -3.98
N GLU A 127 -5.28 8.82 -3.35
CA GLU A 127 -4.07 9.64 -3.24
C GLU A 127 -3.51 10.04 -4.60
N GLU A 128 -3.48 9.12 -5.56
CA GLU A 128 -2.98 9.39 -6.92
C GLU A 128 -3.82 10.46 -7.61
N GLU A 129 -5.14 10.43 -7.48
CA GLU A 129 -6.02 11.44 -8.06
C GLU A 129 -5.85 12.81 -7.39
N ILE A 130 -5.63 12.84 -6.06
CA ILE A 130 -5.34 14.09 -5.33
C ILE A 130 -4.01 14.68 -5.80
N LEU A 131 -2.99 13.83 -5.97
CA LEU A 131 -1.66 14.21 -6.41
C LEU A 131 -1.64 14.68 -7.86
N ALA A 132 -2.45 14.08 -8.73
CA ALA A 132 -2.60 14.47 -10.14
C ALA A 132 -3.07 15.92 -10.33
N LEU A 133 -3.73 16.50 -9.32
CA LEU A 133 -4.27 17.86 -9.35
C LEU A 133 -3.28 18.92 -8.83
N GLN A 134 -2.08 18.52 -8.41
CA GLN A 134 -1.08 19.43 -7.83
C GLN A 134 -0.05 19.84 -8.88
N ASP A 135 0.42 21.08 -8.80
CA ASP A 135 1.51 21.58 -9.66
C ASP A 135 2.82 20.83 -9.41
N ASP A 136 3.08 20.48 -8.15
CA ASP A 136 4.23 19.67 -7.71
C ASP A 136 3.74 18.52 -6.81
N PRO A 137 3.38 17.38 -7.41
CA PRO A 137 2.88 16.22 -6.67
C PRO A 137 3.87 15.69 -5.63
N GLU A 138 5.18 15.72 -5.91
CA GLU A 138 6.19 15.21 -4.99
C GLU A 138 6.30 16.07 -3.74
N LYS A 139 6.38 17.40 -3.91
CA LYS A 139 6.41 18.34 -2.80
C LYS A 139 5.12 18.28 -2.00
N TYR A 140 3.95 18.23 -2.65
CA TYR A 140 2.67 18.12 -1.96
C TYR A 140 2.57 16.82 -1.16
N ASN A 141 3.02 15.69 -1.73
CA ASN A 141 3.06 14.43 -1.03
C ASN A 141 3.93 14.53 0.23
N ARG A 142 5.17 15.03 0.10
CA ARG A 142 6.11 15.11 1.22
C ARG A 142 5.70 16.09 2.32
N THR A 143 5.12 17.22 1.96
CA THR A 143 4.89 18.32 2.89
C THR A 143 3.49 18.33 3.49
N ILE A 144 2.50 17.78 2.79
CA ILE A 144 1.08 17.80 3.21
C ILE A 144 0.60 16.38 3.52
N ILE A 145 0.54 15.50 2.52
CA ILE A 145 -0.06 14.17 2.68
C ILE A 145 0.73 13.34 3.68
N TRP A 146 2.05 13.27 3.53
CA TRP A 146 2.90 12.45 4.38
C TRP A 146 2.84 12.88 5.85
N LYS A 147 2.93 14.18 6.13
CA LYS A 147 2.84 14.70 7.50
C LYS A 147 1.50 14.35 8.15
N ASP A 148 0.40 14.51 7.42
CA ASP A 148 -0.92 14.15 7.93
C ASP A 148 -1.09 12.63 8.13
N LYS A 149 -0.53 11.80 7.23
CA LYS A 149 -0.49 10.34 7.40
C LYS A 149 0.24 9.94 8.68
N VAL A 150 1.38 10.55 8.98
CA VAL A 150 2.14 10.31 10.21
C VAL A 150 1.28 10.62 11.43
N GLU A 151 0.65 11.80 11.48
CA GLU A 151 -0.22 12.20 12.59
C GLU A 151 -1.44 11.29 12.78
N ILE A 152 -2.09 10.87 11.69
CA ILE A 152 -3.19 9.91 11.74
C ILE A 152 -2.74 8.56 12.31
N ASN A 153 -1.57 8.09 11.87
CA ASN A 153 -1.02 6.82 12.31
C ASN A 153 -0.59 6.86 13.78
N LYS A 154 -0.03 7.97 14.26
CA LYS A 154 0.26 8.20 15.68
C LYS A 154 -1.00 8.08 16.54
N LYS A 155 -2.05 8.83 16.18
CA LYS A 155 -3.35 8.79 16.86
C LYS A 155 -3.96 7.40 16.89
N TYR A 156 -3.83 6.64 15.79
CA TYR A 156 -4.29 5.26 15.74
C TYR A 156 -3.55 4.36 16.73
N ILE A 157 -2.23 4.50 16.85
CA ILE A 157 -1.42 3.67 17.75
C ILE A 157 -1.69 4.03 19.21
N GLU A 158 -1.79 5.32 19.52
CA GLU A 158 -2.09 5.82 20.87
C GLU A 158 -3.47 5.38 21.36
N ASN A 159 -4.44 5.24 20.46
CA ASN A 159 -5.83 4.88 20.76
C ASN A 159 -6.18 3.46 20.28
N TRP A 160 -5.19 2.61 20.05
CA TRP A 160 -5.41 1.31 19.45
C TRP A 160 -6.42 0.48 20.26
N SER A 161 -7.35 -0.15 19.54
CA SER A 161 -8.23 -1.17 20.10
C SER A 161 -8.63 -2.15 19.02
N PHE A 162 -8.97 -3.37 19.43
CA PHE A 162 -9.47 -4.40 18.51
C PHE A 162 -10.72 -3.94 17.72
N TYR A 163 -11.59 -3.15 18.36
CA TYR A 163 -12.76 -2.56 17.69
C TYR A 163 -12.37 -1.62 16.54
N LEU A 164 -11.33 -0.79 16.74
CA LEU A 164 -10.83 0.07 15.67
C LEU A 164 -10.28 -0.73 14.50
N ASP A 165 -9.56 -1.81 14.75
CA ASP A 165 -9.04 -2.68 13.69
C ASP A 165 -10.18 -3.27 12.85
N LEU A 166 -11.21 -3.83 13.51
CA LEU A 166 -12.38 -4.36 12.82
C LEU A 166 -13.08 -3.26 12.00
N LYS A 167 -13.23 -2.06 12.58
CA LYS A 167 -13.82 -0.90 11.90
C LYS A 167 -13.02 -0.50 10.65
N TYR A 168 -11.70 -0.48 10.72
CA TYR A 168 -10.87 -0.14 9.56
C TYR A 168 -10.88 -1.23 8.48
N ILE A 169 -10.90 -2.51 8.86
CA ILE A 169 -11.06 -3.62 7.90
C ILE A 169 -12.38 -3.48 7.15
N ILE A 170 -13.49 -3.27 7.86
CA ILE A 170 -14.83 -3.10 7.26
C ILE A 170 -14.84 -1.87 6.35
N ASN A 171 -14.37 -0.72 6.84
CA ASN A 171 -14.32 0.50 6.04
C ASN A 171 -13.47 0.34 4.78
N SER A 172 -12.38 -0.45 4.83
CA SER A 172 -11.52 -0.69 3.67
C SER A 172 -12.18 -1.51 2.56
N ILE A 173 -13.28 -2.22 2.87
CA ILE A 173 -14.05 -3.05 1.91
C ILE A 173 -15.24 -2.26 1.36
N PHE A 174 -15.94 -1.51 2.21
CA PHE A 174 -17.22 -0.88 1.87
C PHE A 174 -17.13 0.62 1.56
N LYS A 175 -16.00 1.27 1.83
CA LYS A 175 -15.82 2.72 1.68
C LYS A 175 -14.69 3.07 0.75
#